data_AF-A0A7S0AKS3-F1
#
_entry.id   AF-A0A7S0AKS3-F1
#
_cell.length_a   1.000
_cell.length_b   1.000
_cell.length_c   1.000
_cell.angle_alpha   90.00
_cell.angle_beta   90.00
_cell.angle_gamma   90.00
#
_symmetry.space_group_name_H-M   'P 1'
#
loop_
_entity.id
_entity.type
_entity.pdbx_description
1 polymer ?
#
loop_
_entity_poly.entity_id
_entity_poly.type
_entity_poly.pdbx_seq_one_letter_code
_entity_poly.pdbx_strand_id
1 'polypeptide(L)'
;ASLGGSWGPPRQRDATLMEGVPTFAGSTARELNSSTGSARQVGSQRRRRRQLPAFAGTSTLQVDVRASRALATSAPFEFDRETSRALALMARATYCADQAELLDWSCASCRASGLVIEPGSVRRFYGNQCHLYGFVVKLRGPAPFAKACLLALRGTASSSNILGDLNASQAQLPDDWDCPSCH
;
A
#
# COMPACT_ATOMS: atom_id res chain seq x y z
N ALA A 1 29.29 48.24 -22.09
CA ALA A 1 29.75 47.54 -20.88
C ALA A 1 29.09 46.16 -20.87
N SER A 2 29.85 45.12 -21.21
CA SER A 2 29.36 43.74 -21.28
C SER A 2 29.65 43.04 -19.95
N LEU A 3 28.60 42.57 -19.27
CA LEU A 3 28.73 41.76 -18.06
C LEU A 3 28.66 40.28 -18.46
N GLY A 4 29.83 39.64 -18.54
CA GLY A 4 29.95 38.19 -18.69
C GLY A 4 29.80 37.49 -17.34
N GLY A 5 28.66 36.81 -17.14
CA GLY A 5 28.44 35.92 -16.00
C GLY A 5 28.80 34.48 -16.36
N SER A 6 29.90 33.99 -15.81
CA SER A 6 30.31 32.58 -15.88
C SER A 6 29.44 31.75 -14.93
N TRP A 7 28.67 30.80 -15.47
CA TRP A 7 27.95 29.80 -14.70
C TRP A 7 28.85 28.58 -14.55
N GLY A 8 29.36 28.37 -13.34
CA GLY A 8 30.11 27.15 -13.00
C GLY A 8 29.23 25.89 -13.06
N PRO A 9 29.81 24.71 -13.26
CA PRO A 9 29.05 23.47 -13.41
C PRO A 9 28.37 23.08 -12.08
N PRO A 10 27.18 22.44 -12.13
CA PRO A 10 26.51 21.97 -10.94
C PRO A 10 27.33 20.86 -10.25
N ARG A 11 27.46 20.96 -8.92
CA ARG A 11 28.04 19.91 -8.08
C ARG A 11 27.24 18.62 -8.26
N GLN A 12 27.88 17.59 -8.80
CA GLN A 12 27.45 16.20 -8.66
C GLN A 12 27.29 15.91 -7.16
N ARG A 13 26.06 15.63 -6.73
CA ARG A 13 25.82 14.95 -5.46
C ARG A 13 25.79 13.47 -5.76
N ASP A 14 26.68 12.74 -5.11
CA ASP A 14 26.75 11.29 -5.16
C ASP A 14 25.39 10.68 -4.83
N ALA A 15 24.83 9.96 -5.81
CA ALA A 15 23.66 9.13 -5.65
C ALA A 15 24.10 7.75 -5.13
N THR A 16 24.52 7.70 -3.87
CA THR A 16 24.82 6.44 -3.18
C THR A 16 23.58 5.97 -2.41
N LEU A 17 23.13 4.76 -2.76
CA LEU A 17 22.20 3.90 -2.02
C LEU A 17 20.80 4.45 -1.70
N MET A 18 19.85 4.09 -2.56
CA MET A 18 18.48 3.72 -2.13
C MET A 18 18.10 2.40 -2.79
N GLU A 19 18.87 1.35 -2.49
CA GLU A 19 18.44 -0.03 -2.69
C GLU A 19 17.58 -0.44 -1.49
N GLY A 20 16.31 -0.78 -1.76
CA GLY A 20 15.42 -1.30 -0.73
C GLY A 20 13.98 -0.82 -0.87
N VAL A 21 13.34 -1.11 -2.02
CA VAL A 21 11.88 -1.15 -2.04
C VAL A 21 11.48 -2.46 -1.34
N PRO A 22 10.77 -2.46 -0.20
CA PRO A 22 10.28 -3.70 0.38
C PRO A 22 9.21 -4.27 -0.54
N THR A 23 9.54 -5.37 -1.23
CA THR A 23 8.55 -6.22 -1.89
C THR A 23 7.81 -6.98 -0.81
N PHE A 24 6.58 -6.57 -0.49
CA PHE A 24 5.69 -7.38 0.35
C PHE A 24 5.26 -8.63 -0.43
N ALA A 25 5.95 -9.74 -0.17
CA ALA A 25 5.44 -11.07 -0.50
C ALA A 25 4.42 -11.45 0.57
N GLY A 26 3.17 -11.68 0.16
CA GLY A 26 2.12 -12.21 1.04
C GLY A 26 2.52 -13.58 1.55
N SER A 27 2.87 -13.67 2.84
CA SER A 27 3.03 -14.95 3.52
C SER A 27 1.68 -15.40 4.05
N THR A 28 1.11 -16.41 3.40
CA THR A 28 0.03 -17.22 3.96
C THR A 28 0.51 -17.85 5.26
N ALA A 29 -0.15 -17.52 6.38
CA ALA A 29 0.09 -18.16 7.66
C ALA A 29 -0.41 -19.61 7.59
N ARG A 30 0.52 -20.56 7.55
CA ARG A 30 0.27 -21.99 7.76
C ARG A 30 1.13 -22.46 8.92
N GLU A 31 0.46 -22.75 10.02
CA GLU A 31 0.72 -23.82 10.99
C GLU A 31 2.14 -24.39 11.07
N LEU A 32 2.80 -24.18 12.22
CA LEU A 32 3.75 -25.14 12.79
C LEU A 32 3.62 -25.15 14.32
N ASN A 33 2.86 -26.12 14.81
CA ASN A 33 3.02 -26.68 16.14
C ASN A 33 4.25 -27.60 16.13
N SER A 34 5.19 -27.40 17.06
CA SER A 34 5.96 -28.51 17.64
C SER A 34 6.65 -28.10 18.93
N SER A 35 6.46 -28.97 19.92
CA SER A 35 6.88 -28.93 21.31
C SER A 35 8.33 -29.40 21.53
N THR A 36 9.01 -28.84 22.54
CA THR A 36 10.04 -29.43 23.44
C THR A 36 10.61 -28.28 24.28
N GLY A 37 10.87 -28.31 25.60
CA GLY A 37 10.82 -29.29 26.67
C GLY A 37 11.81 -28.82 27.77
N SER A 38 11.43 -28.94 29.05
CA SER A 38 12.26 -28.84 30.29
C SER A 38 12.79 -27.46 30.74
N ALA A 39 12.93 -27.11 32.03
CA ALA A 39 12.50 -27.64 33.34
C ALA A 39 12.97 -26.67 34.46
N ARG A 40 12.20 -26.51 35.55
CA ARG A 40 12.57 -26.22 36.98
C ARG A 40 11.46 -25.38 37.65
N GLN A 41 10.59 -25.94 38.49
CA GLN A 41 10.72 -26.37 39.89
C GLN A 41 10.48 -25.25 40.92
N VAL A 42 9.68 -25.61 41.94
CA VAL A 42 9.49 -25.03 43.29
C VAL A 42 8.34 -24.02 43.43
N GLY A 43 7.36 -24.39 44.26
CA GLY A 43 6.37 -23.46 44.80
C GLY A 43 5.07 -24.12 45.27
N SER A 44 5.12 -24.87 46.38
CA SER A 44 3.94 -25.43 47.04
C SER A 44 3.06 -24.33 47.64
N GLN A 45 1.85 -24.12 47.11
CA GLN A 45 0.76 -23.51 47.88
C GLN A 45 -0.59 -24.18 47.58
N ARG A 46 -1.02 -24.99 48.55
CA ARG A 46 -2.43 -25.35 48.75
C ARG A 46 -3.24 -24.07 48.96
N ARG A 47 -4.32 -23.87 48.21
CA ARG A 47 -5.63 -23.47 48.77
C ARG A 47 -6.75 -23.42 47.72
N ARG A 48 -7.83 -24.13 48.07
CA ARG A 48 -9.24 -23.89 47.74
C ARG A 48 -9.67 -24.13 46.30
N ARG A 49 -10.11 -25.38 46.06
CA ARG A 49 -11.13 -25.71 45.06
C ARG A 49 -12.40 -24.90 45.36
N ARG A 50 -12.60 -23.80 44.63
CA ARG A 50 -13.94 -23.27 44.37
C ARG A 50 -14.39 -23.88 43.05
N GLN A 51 -15.45 -24.68 43.11
CA GLN A 51 -16.15 -25.19 41.94
C GLN A 51 -16.68 -23.99 41.16
N LEU A 52 -16.25 -23.85 39.91
CA LEU A 52 -16.84 -22.92 38.95
C LEU A 52 -18.09 -23.61 38.35
N PRO A 53 -19.24 -22.92 38.24
CA PRO A 53 -20.39 -23.46 37.55
C PRO A 53 -20.05 -23.62 36.06
N ALA A 54 -20.37 -24.77 35.50
CA ALA A 54 -20.33 -25.01 34.08
C ALA A 54 -21.35 -24.08 33.40
N PHE A 55 -20.87 -23.09 32.66
CA PHE A 55 -21.70 -22.35 31.72
C PHE A 55 -22.01 -23.28 30.55
N ALA A 56 -23.25 -23.78 30.56
CA ALA A 56 -23.86 -24.47 29.45
C ALA A 56 -24.16 -23.48 28.32
N GLY A 57 -23.68 -23.82 27.12
CA GLY A 57 -24.39 -23.61 25.87
C GLY A 57 -24.69 -22.17 25.44
N THR A 58 -23.81 -21.60 24.63
CA THR A 58 -24.24 -20.78 23.48
C THR A 58 -23.44 -21.20 22.26
N SER A 59 -24.14 -21.87 21.34
CA SER A 59 -23.66 -22.41 20.07
C SER A 59 -22.90 -21.36 19.25
N THR A 60 -21.61 -21.58 19.03
CA THR A 60 -20.74 -20.78 18.14
C THR A 60 -20.94 -21.09 16.64
N LEU A 61 -22.01 -21.79 16.25
CA LEU A 61 -22.16 -22.37 14.92
C LEU A 61 -23.07 -21.58 13.95
N GLN A 62 -23.35 -20.29 14.17
CA GLN A 62 -24.19 -19.51 13.25
C GLN A 62 -23.58 -18.20 12.72
N VAL A 63 -22.31 -17.88 13.03
CA VAL A 63 -21.67 -16.66 12.52
C VAL A 63 -20.96 -16.87 11.16
N ASP A 64 -20.72 -18.10 10.72
CA ASP A 64 -19.88 -18.37 9.53
C ASP A 64 -20.59 -18.42 8.16
N VAL A 65 -21.93 -18.45 8.11
CA VAL A 65 -22.64 -18.67 6.82
C VAL A 65 -22.85 -17.38 6.02
N ARG A 66 -22.89 -16.21 6.67
CA ARG A 66 -23.05 -14.92 5.96
C ARG A 66 -21.74 -14.36 5.40
N ALA A 67 -20.63 -14.48 6.14
CA ALA A 67 -19.31 -14.07 5.63
C ALA A 67 -18.92 -14.86 4.37
N SER A 68 -19.24 -16.15 4.34
CA SER A 68 -18.94 -17.05 3.20
C SER A 68 -19.71 -16.72 1.92
N ARG A 69 -20.90 -16.10 2.01
CA ARG A 69 -21.72 -15.73 0.84
C ARG A 69 -21.33 -14.39 0.21
N ALA A 70 -20.79 -13.47 0.99
CA ALA A 70 -20.24 -12.21 0.47
C ALA A 70 -18.98 -12.44 -0.39
N LEU A 71 -18.13 -13.41 0.01
CA LEU A 71 -16.93 -13.81 -0.76
C LEU A 71 -17.24 -14.52 -2.09
N ALA A 72 -18.41 -15.16 -2.22
CA ALA A 72 -18.76 -15.98 -3.39
C ALA A 72 -19.38 -15.19 -4.56
N THR A 73 -19.75 -13.92 -4.35
CA THR A 73 -20.51 -13.14 -5.35
C THR A 73 -19.70 -12.01 -6.00
N SER A 74 -18.42 -11.87 -5.63
CA SER A 74 -17.52 -10.94 -6.31
C SER A 74 -16.10 -11.50 -6.30
N ALA A 75 -15.73 -12.24 -7.34
CA ALA A 75 -14.35 -12.11 -7.82
C ALA A 75 -14.39 -10.91 -8.77
N PRO A 76 -14.22 -9.66 -8.29
CA PRO A 76 -14.68 -8.47 -9.02
C PRO A 76 -13.78 -8.14 -10.22
N PHE A 77 -12.68 -8.86 -10.41
CA PHE A 77 -11.80 -8.77 -11.57
C PHE A 77 -10.88 -10.00 -11.55
N GLU A 78 -10.67 -10.63 -12.71
CA GLU A 78 -9.62 -11.64 -12.84
C GLU A 78 -8.27 -10.96 -12.65
N PHE A 79 -7.40 -11.53 -11.80
CA PHE A 79 -6.08 -10.98 -11.57
C PHE A 79 -5.27 -11.07 -12.86
N ASP A 80 -5.03 -9.94 -13.51
CA ASP A 80 -4.09 -9.84 -14.61
C ASP A 80 -2.72 -9.38 -14.11
N ARG A 81 -1.72 -10.23 -14.33
CA ARG A 81 -0.36 -10.02 -13.82
C ARG A 81 0.30 -8.77 -14.45
N GLU A 82 0.09 -8.56 -15.74
CA GLU A 82 0.73 -7.45 -16.46
C GLU A 82 0.11 -6.10 -16.10
N THR A 83 -1.23 -6.03 -16.00
CA THR A 83 -2.00 -4.89 -15.48
C THR A 83 -1.54 -4.55 -14.07
N SER A 84 -1.46 -5.55 -13.19
CA SER A 84 -1.03 -5.36 -11.80
C SER A 84 0.42 -4.86 -11.72
N ARG A 85 1.31 -5.40 -12.56
CA ARG A 85 2.70 -4.95 -12.66
C ARG A 85 2.81 -3.50 -13.14
N ALA A 86 2.04 -3.12 -14.16
CA ALA A 86 2.02 -1.76 -14.69
C ALA A 86 1.55 -0.76 -13.62
N LEU A 87 0.47 -1.08 -12.90
CA LEU A 87 -0.05 -0.24 -11.80
C LEU A 87 0.95 -0.13 -10.64
N ALA A 88 1.62 -1.22 -10.27
CA ALA A 88 2.67 -1.19 -9.25
C ALA A 88 3.85 -0.29 -9.67
N LEU A 89 4.24 -0.32 -10.94
CA LEU A 89 5.27 0.58 -11.47
C LEU A 89 4.83 2.05 -11.45
N MET A 90 3.55 2.34 -11.69
CA MET A 90 3.02 3.71 -11.56
C MET A 90 2.97 4.19 -10.12
N ALA A 91 2.62 3.32 -9.17
CA ALA A 91 2.76 3.61 -7.75
C ALA A 91 4.23 3.92 -7.40
N ARG A 92 5.18 3.15 -7.92
CA ARG A 92 6.62 3.42 -7.73
C ARG A 92 7.08 4.72 -8.38
N ALA A 93 6.53 5.10 -9.54
CA ALA A 93 6.89 6.34 -10.24
C ALA A 93 6.59 7.61 -9.40
N THR A 94 5.69 7.52 -8.42
CA THR A 94 5.48 8.62 -7.47
C THR A 94 6.72 8.96 -6.64
N TYR A 95 7.67 8.03 -6.52
CA TYR A 95 8.94 8.20 -5.80
C TYR A 95 10.12 8.62 -6.70
N CYS A 96 9.87 9.01 -7.96
CA CYS A 96 10.92 9.53 -8.82
C CYS A 96 11.59 10.76 -8.22
N ALA A 97 12.93 10.67 -8.07
CA ALA A 97 13.75 11.71 -7.47
C ALA A 97 13.73 12.99 -8.33
N ASP A 98 13.87 12.83 -9.65
CA ASP A 98 13.70 13.93 -10.59
C ASP A 98 12.24 14.02 -11.05
N GLN A 99 11.66 15.19 -10.83
CA GLN A 99 10.29 15.50 -11.18
C GLN A 99 10.16 15.86 -12.66
N ALA A 100 11.23 16.35 -13.30
CA ALA A 100 11.26 16.58 -14.74
C ALA A 100 11.08 15.26 -15.50
N GLU A 101 11.74 14.19 -15.04
CA GLU A 101 11.61 12.84 -15.61
C GLU A 101 10.19 12.24 -15.51
N LEU A 102 9.40 12.71 -14.54
CA LEU A 102 8.00 12.29 -14.42
C LEU A 102 7.12 13.08 -15.41
N LEU A 103 7.38 14.38 -15.59
CA LEU A 103 6.61 15.25 -16.48
C LEU A 103 6.82 14.91 -17.95
N ASP A 104 8.03 14.50 -18.33
CA ASP A 104 8.36 14.02 -19.67
C ASP A 104 8.13 12.51 -19.84
N TRP A 105 7.72 11.82 -18.77
CA TRP A 105 7.48 10.37 -18.73
C TRP A 105 8.70 9.50 -19.05
N SER A 106 9.91 10.03 -18.82
CA SER A 106 11.18 9.36 -19.12
C SER A 106 11.74 8.55 -17.95
N CYS A 107 11.16 8.68 -16.75
CA CYS A 107 11.63 7.98 -15.56
C CYS A 107 11.68 6.44 -15.74
N ALA A 108 12.56 5.75 -15.01
CA ALA A 108 12.75 4.30 -15.16
C ALA A 108 11.45 3.49 -14.98
N SER A 109 10.63 3.83 -13.98
CA SER A 109 9.33 3.19 -13.75
C SER A 109 8.28 3.55 -14.80
N CYS A 110 8.32 4.77 -15.34
CA CYS A 110 7.46 5.26 -16.41
C CYS A 110 7.66 4.39 -17.66
N ARG A 111 8.92 4.25 -18.11
CA ARG A 111 9.29 3.43 -19.27
C ARG A 111 9.02 1.95 -19.05
N ALA A 112 9.37 1.41 -17.88
CA ALA A 112 9.21 0.00 -17.58
C ALA A 112 7.73 -0.46 -17.50
N SER A 113 6.79 0.47 -17.27
CA SER A 113 5.36 0.15 -17.18
C SER A 113 4.73 -0.25 -18.51
N GLY A 114 5.34 0.14 -19.64
CA GLY A 114 4.74 -0.03 -20.97
C GLY A 114 3.51 0.85 -21.24
N LEU A 115 3.10 1.70 -20.29
CA LEU A 115 1.97 2.61 -20.45
C LEU A 115 2.35 3.77 -21.37
N VAL A 116 1.47 4.05 -22.33
CA VAL A 116 1.59 5.16 -23.27
C VAL A 116 0.68 6.28 -22.80
N ILE A 117 1.25 7.45 -22.53
CA ILE A 117 0.50 8.61 -22.06
C ILE A 117 0.20 9.61 -23.17
N GLU A 118 -0.79 10.48 -22.96
CA GLU A 118 -0.96 11.70 -23.74
C GLU A 118 0.14 12.72 -23.34
N PRO A 119 0.98 13.22 -24.27
CA PRO A 119 2.10 14.09 -23.91
C PRO A 119 1.61 15.39 -23.27
N GLY A 120 2.31 15.85 -22.22
CA GLY A 120 1.92 17.07 -21.49
C GLY A 120 0.68 16.93 -20.60
N SER A 121 0.06 15.74 -20.52
CA SER A 121 -1.12 15.50 -19.68
C SER A 121 -0.80 15.27 -18.19
N VAL A 122 0.47 15.10 -17.83
CA VAL A 122 0.87 14.88 -16.43
C VAL A 122 0.55 16.12 -15.60
N ARG A 123 -0.17 15.92 -14.49
CA ARG A 123 -0.50 16.95 -13.49
C ARG A 123 -0.18 16.41 -12.12
N ARG A 124 0.81 17.00 -11.47
CA ARG A 124 1.27 16.62 -10.12
C ARG A 124 0.65 17.53 -9.07
N PHE A 125 0.51 17.01 -7.86
CA PHE A 125 0.04 17.76 -6.70
C PHE A 125 0.74 17.28 -5.44
N TYR A 126 0.77 18.17 -4.44
CA TYR A 126 1.40 17.90 -3.16
C TYR A 126 0.58 18.51 -2.02
N GLY A 127 0.26 17.68 -1.03
CA GLY A 127 -0.41 18.06 0.20
C GLY A 127 0.59 18.12 1.35
N ASN A 128 0.90 19.32 1.82
CA ASN A 128 1.91 19.55 2.87
C ASN A 128 1.57 18.88 4.20
N GLN A 129 0.29 18.86 4.60
CA GLN A 129 -0.14 18.42 5.93
C GLN A 129 0.09 16.92 6.17
N CYS A 130 -0.03 16.09 5.13
CA CYS A 130 0.10 14.63 5.23
C CYS A 130 1.29 14.08 4.44
N HIS A 131 2.17 14.96 3.94
CA HIS A 131 3.22 14.60 2.98
C HIS A 131 2.69 13.76 1.81
N LEU A 132 1.46 14.06 1.37
CA LEU A 132 0.79 13.32 0.29
C LEU A 132 1.31 13.87 -1.03
N TYR A 133 1.88 13.02 -1.86
CA TYR A 133 2.28 13.36 -3.20
C TYR A 133 1.50 12.50 -4.19
N GLY A 134 1.10 13.08 -5.31
CA GLY A 134 0.45 12.32 -6.37
C GLY A 134 0.52 13.00 -7.72
N PHE A 135 0.10 12.26 -8.74
CA PHE A 135 -0.09 12.79 -10.07
C PHE A 135 -1.27 12.14 -10.78
N VAL A 136 -1.84 12.88 -11.72
CA VAL A 136 -2.86 12.44 -12.66
C VAL A 136 -2.28 12.49 -14.07
N VAL A 137 -2.61 11.51 -14.90
CA VAL A 137 -2.19 11.44 -16.30
C VAL A 137 -3.26 10.80 -17.17
N LYS A 138 -3.33 11.21 -18.44
CA LYS A 138 -4.21 10.57 -19.44
C LYS A 138 -3.45 9.47 -20.16
N LEU A 139 -4.03 8.28 -20.23
CA LEU A 139 -3.46 7.10 -20.88
C LEU A 139 -4.03 6.92 -22.29
N ARG A 140 -3.16 6.67 -23.26
CA ARG A 140 -3.52 6.27 -24.63
C ARG A 140 -3.60 4.76 -24.79
N GLY A 141 -2.89 4.00 -23.94
CA GLY A 141 -2.90 2.54 -23.93
C GLY A 141 -1.70 1.97 -23.16
N PRO A 142 -1.40 0.67 -23.33
CA PRO A 142 -2.21 -0.33 -24.02
C PRO A 142 -3.52 -0.63 -23.29
N ALA A 143 -4.36 -1.51 -23.86
CA ALA A 143 -5.49 -2.09 -23.13
C ALA A 143 -5.00 -2.78 -21.83
N PRO A 144 -5.79 -2.77 -20.74
CA PRO A 144 -7.14 -2.23 -20.61
C PRO A 144 -7.21 -0.71 -20.36
N PHE A 145 -6.08 -0.01 -20.37
CA PHE A 145 -5.99 1.39 -19.95
C PHE A 145 -6.19 2.44 -21.05
N ALA A 146 -6.57 2.01 -22.27
CA ALA A 146 -6.74 2.93 -23.38
C ALA A 146 -7.83 3.99 -23.06
N LYS A 147 -7.47 5.28 -23.20
CA LYS A 147 -8.32 6.44 -22.89
C LYS A 147 -8.72 6.56 -21.41
N ALA A 148 -8.04 5.87 -20.51
CA ALA A 148 -8.27 6.01 -19.07
C ALA A 148 -7.51 7.22 -18.49
N CYS A 149 -7.93 7.67 -17.31
CA CYS A 149 -7.13 8.55 -16.46
C CYS A 149 -6.52 7.72 -15.34
N LEU A 150 -5.22 7.87 -15.12
CA LEU A 150 -4.52 7.22 -14.02
C LEU A 150 -4.24 8.25 -12.92
N LEU A 151 -4.58 7.88 -11.69
CA LEU A 151 -4.21 8.59 -10.48
C LEU A 151 -3.23 7.71 -9.69
N ALA A 152 -2.04 8.24 -9.43
CA ALA A 152 -1.06 7.59 -8.57
C ALA A 152 -0.80 8.47 -7.34
N LEU A 153 -0.79 7.83 -6.18
CA LEU A 153 -0.62 8.46 -4.87
C LEU A 153 0.52 7.79 -4.11
N ARG A 154 1.25 8.58 -3.34
CA ARG A 154 2.07 8.10 -2.23
C ARG A 154 1.89 9.00 -1.02
N GLY A 155 2.01 8.38 0.15
CA GLY A 155 2.20 9.11 1.39
C GLY A 155 3.64 9.55 1.58
N THR A 156 4.03 9.62 2.85
CA THR A 156 5.41 9.93 3.26
C THR A 156 6.42 8.96 2.64
N ALA A 157 7.58 9.49 2.24
CA ALA A 157 8.72 8.69 1.78
C ALA A 157 9.58 8.16 2.94
N SER A 158 9.37 8.66 4.16
CA SER A 158 10.09 8.17 5.33
C SER A 158 9.33 7.00 5.96
N SER A 159 9.99 5.83 6.02
CA SER A 159 9.46 4.64 6.67
C SER A 159 9.64 4.63 8.19
N SER A 160 10.43 5.56 8.74
CA SER A 160 11.00 5.41 10.09
C SER A 160 9.95 5.35 11.21
N ASN A 161 8.77 5.95 11.02
CA ASN A 161 7.78 6.07 12.10
C ASN A 161 6.38 5.60 11.72
N ILE A 162 6.15 5.10 10.50
CA ILE A 162 4.79 4.77 10.04
C ILE A 162 4.13 3.76 10.98
N LEU A 163 4.78 2.63 11.28
CA LEU A 163 4.18 1.59 12.11
C LEU A 163 3.96 2.02 13.57
N GLY A 164 4.75 2.98 14.08
CA GLY A 164 4.62 3.49 15.45
C GLY A 164 3.56 4.57 15.60
N ASP A 165 3.38 5.40 14.56
CA ASP A 165 2.50 6.57 14.57
C ASP A 165 1.14 6.31 13.90
N LEU A 166 0.93 5.11 13.34
CA LEU A 166 -0.34 4.70 12.75
C LEU A 166 -1.41 4.64 13.83
N ASN A 167 -2.26 5.67 13.88
CA ASN A 167 -3.48 5.64 14.66
C ASN A 167 -4.61 5.03 13.82
N ALA A 168 -5.03 3.82 14.17
CA ALA A 168 -6.20 3.19 13.60
C ALA A 168 -7.47 3.81 14.20
N SER A 169 -7.90 4.94 13.63
CA SER A 169 -9.22 5.51 13.92
C SER A 169 -10.19 5.16 12.81
N GLN A 170 -11.42 4.76 13.18
CA GLN A 170 -12.50 4.58 12.23
C GLN A 170 -13.20 5.94 12.08
N ALA A 171 -13.14 6.50 10.87
CA ALA A 171 -14.04 7.59 10.52
C ALA A 171 -15.41 6.98 10.19
N GLN A 172 -16.48 7.53 10.76
CA GLN A 172 -17.83 7.21 10.29
C GLN A 172 -17.98 7.76 8.88
N LEU A 173 -18.33 6.88 7.94
CA LEU A 173 -18.82 7.34 6.65
C LEU A 173 -20.16 8.05 6.90
N PRO A 174 -20.43 9.16 6.19
CA PRO A 174 -21.75 9.79 6.23
C PRO A 174 -22.87 8.79 5.97
N ASP A 175 -23.99 8.89 6.70
CA ASP A 175 -25.13 7.97 6.55
C ASP A 175 -25.77 8.04 5.15
N ASP A 176 -25.56 9.16 4.44
CA ASP A 176 -26.00 9.40 3.07
C ASP A 176 -24.94 9.03 2.01
N TRP A 177 -23.84 8.40 2.43
CA TRP A 177 -22.82 7.90 1.51
C TRP A 177 -23.37 6.66 0.80
N ASP A 178 -24.12 6.89 -0.27
CA ASP A 178 -24.73 5.87 -1.17
C ASP A 178 -23.64 5.06 -1.88
N CYS A 179 -22.98 4.17 -1.14
CA CYS A 179 -22.00 3.21 -1.64
C CYS A 179 -22.65 1.82 -1.63
N PRO A 180 -23.13 1.32 -2.78
CA PRO A 180 -23.87 0.07 -2.89
C PRO A 180 -23.11 -1.19 -2.42
N SER A 181 -21.82 -1.07 -2.09
CA SER A 181 -20.93 -2.18 -1.74
C SER A 181 -20.15 -1.95 -0.43
N CYS A 182 -20.51 -0.95 0.38
CA CYS A 182 -19.78 -0.61 1.61
C CYS A 182 -20.43 -1.16 2.90
N HIS A 183 -21.15 -2.29 2.83
CA HIS A 183 -21.88 -2.90 3.96
C HIS A 183 -21.24 -4.20 4.46
#